data_AF-A0A7R9LFR1-F1
#
_entry.id   AF-A0A7R9LFR1-F1
#
_cell.length_a   1.000
_cell.length_b   1.000
_cell.length_c   1.000
_cell.angle_alpha   90.00
_cell.angle_beta   90.00
_cell.angle_gamma   90.00
#
_symmetry.space_group_name_H-M   'P 1'
#
loop_
_entity.id
_entity.type
_entity.pdbx_description
1 polymer ?
#
loop_
_entity_poly.entity_id
_entity_poly.type
_entity_poly.pdbx_seq_one_letter_code
_entity_poly.pdbx_strand_id
1 'polypeptide(L)'
;MEAQEVEDYHKLSERKGAIRRRVYRVNGHKFRPTRVGQPTKCCHCREFIWSSGVKLMGYQCQVCSSMVHKRCHELVITKCVDCMDVNPVVINNG
;
A
#
# COMPACT_ATOMS: atom_id res chain seq x y z
N MET A 1 43.15 -12.23 -28.05
CA MET A 1 42.87 -11.32 -26.92
C MET A 1 41.39 -10.98 -27.04
N GLU A 2 40.48 -11.94 -26.81
CA GLU A 2 39.10 -11.82 -27.38
C GLU A 2 38.01 -12.63 -26.63
N ALA A 3 38.34 -13.38 -25.58
CA ALA A 3 37.34 -14.16 -24.83
C ALA A 3 36.73 -13.41 -23.64
N GLN A 4 37.40 -12.39 -23.11
CA GLN A 4 36.95 -11.66 -21.92
C GLN A 4 35.84 -10.64 -22.18
N GLU A 5 35.69 -10.14 -23.41
CA GLU A 5 34.70 -9.11 -23.74
C GLU A 5 33.28 -9.65 -23.90
N VAL A 6 33.13 -10.91 -24.30
CA VAL A 6 31.82 -11.54 -24.54
C VAL A 6 31.12 -11.90 -23.22
N GLU A 7 31.88 -12.31 -22.19
CA GLU A 7 31.33 -12.62 -20.87
C GLU A 7 30.81 -11.38 -20.11
N ASP A 8 31.41 -10.21 -20.35
CA ASP A 8 31.05 -8.96 -19.67
C ASP A 8 29.68 -8.43 -20.15
N TYR A 9 29.35 -8.62 -21.43
CA TYR A 9 28.05 -8.26 -21.99
C TYR A 9 26.89 -9.08 -21.40
N HIS A 10 27.12 -10.36 -21.08
CA HIS A 10 26.10 -11.23 -20.50
C HIS A 10 25.69 -10.84 -19.06
N LYS A 11 26.60 -10.25 -18.27
CA LYS A 11 26.34 -9.77 -16.90
C LYS A 11 25.43 -8.54 -16.82
N LEU A 12 25.34 -7.75 -17.89
CA LEU A 12 24.52 -6.53 -17.92
C LEU A 12 23.02 -6.80 -18.13
N SER A 13 22.67 -8.02 -18.54
CA SER A 13 21.29 -8.43 -18.84
C SER A 13 20.52 -9.02 -17.64
N GLU A 14 21.18 -9.20 -16.50
CA GLU A 14 20.57 -9.77 -15.31
C GLU A 14 19.62 -8.77 -14.65
N ARG A 15 18.33 -8.89 -14.98
CA ARG A 15 17.25 -8.15 -14.33
C ARG A 15 17.29 -8.48 -12.83
N LYS A 16 17.77 -7.56 -12.01
CA LYS A 16 17.66 -7.64 -10.54
C LYS A 16 16.20 -7.91 -10.19
N GLY A 17 15.91 -9.13 -9.74
CA GLY A 17 14.54 -9.58 -9.49
C GLY A 17 13.76 -8.60 -8.62
N ALA A 18 12.47 -8.45 -8.88
CA ALA A 18 11.62 -7.56 -8.10
C ALA A 18 11.47 -8.10 -6.66
N ILE A 19 11.96 -7.33 -5.67
CA ILE A 19 11.76 -7.68 -4.25
C ILE A 19 10.29 -7.45 -3.89
N ARG A 20 9.63 -8.50 -3.37
CA ARG A 20 8.26 -8.41 -2.88
C ARG A 20 8.21 -7.53 -1.63
N ARG A 21 7.48 -6.41 -1.71
CA ARG A 21 7.27 -5.51 -0.56
C ARG A 21 6.55 -6.23 0.58
N ARG A 22 7.00 -6.03 1.82
CA ARG A 22 6.41 -6.59 3.05
C ARG A 22 4.93 -6.18 3.18
N VAL A 23 4.09 -7.12 3.64
CA VAL A 23 2.68 -6.91 3.95
C VAL A 23 2.48 -7.10 5.46
N TYR A 24 1.76 -6.18 6.10
CA TYR A 24 1.52 -6.16 7.54
C TYR A 24 0.08 -6.60 7.81
N ARG A 25 -0.09 -7.61 8.67
CA ARG A 25 -1.40 -8.19 8.98
C ARG A 25 -1.87 -7.72 10.36
N VAL A 26 -2.98 -6.99 10.43
CA VAL A 26 -3.53 -6.43 11.67
C VAL A 26 -5.05 -6.51 11.63
N ASN A 27 -5.69 -7.19 12.58
CA ASN A 27 -7.16 -7.31 12.67
C ASN A 27 -7.86 -7.67 11.34
N GLY A 28 -7.28 -8.58 10.57
CA GLY A 28 -7.78 -9.00 9.25
C GLY A 28 -7.34 -8.12 8.08
N HIS A 29 -6.79 -6.93 8.33
CA HIS A 29 -6.24 -6.08 7.28
C HIS A 29 -4.92 -6.63 6.74
N LYS A 30 -4.63 -6.36 5.46
CA LYS A 30 -3.36 -6.66 4.78
C LYS A 30 -2.74 -5.36 4.29
N PHE A 31 -2.07 -4.63 5.18
CA PHE A 31 -1.49 -3.33 4.87
C PHE A 31 -0.21 -3.45 4.05
N ARG A 32 -0.18 -2.80 2.88
CA ARG A 32 1.00 -2.68 2.02
C ARG A 32 1.49 -1.22 1.98
N PRO A 33 2.80 -0.96 2.04
CA PRO A 33 3.34 0.37 1.80
C PRO A 33 2.93 0.88 0.40
N THR A 34 2.30 2.04 0.35
CA THR A 34 1.82 2.67 -0.89
C THR A 34 2.16 4.17 -0.92
N ARG A 35 2.27 4.72 -2.13
CA ARG A 35 2.35 6.17 -2.33
C ARG A 35 0.94 6.72 -2.35
N VAL A 36 0.69 7.79 -1.59
CA VAL A 36 -0.61 8.45 -1.55
C VAL A 36 -0.61 9.54 -2.61
N GLY A 37 -1.35 9.34 -3.71
CA GLY A 37 -1.41 10.32 -4.80
C GLY A 37 -2.36 11.49 -4.53
N GLN A 38 -3.28 11.31 -3.58
CA GLN A 38 -4.30 12.27 -3.20
C GLN A 38 -4.29 12.47 -1.68
N PRO A 39 -4.62 13.67 -1.18
CA PRO A 39 -4.72 13.92 0.25
C PRO A 39 -5.79 13.01 0.86
N THR A 40 -5.34 11.96 1.54
CA THR A 40 -6.21 10.92 2.10
C THR A 40 -6.15 10.98 3.62
N LYS A 41 -7.30 10.87 4.30
CA LYS A 41 -7.35 10.80 5.76
C LYS A 41 -6.99 9.40 6.27
N CYS A 42 -6.27 9.35 7.37
CA CYS A 42 -5.94 8.11 8.08
C CYS A 42 -7.20 7.54 8.75
N CYS A 43 -7.52 6.27 8.53
CA CYS A 43 -8.68 5.62 9.17
C CYS A 43 -8.56 5.52 10.71
N HIS A 44 -7.34 5.61 11.26
CA HIS A 44 -7.10 5.54 12.70
C HIS A 44 -7.20 6.92 13.38
N CYS A 45 -6.33 7.87 13.03
CA CYS A 45 -6.28 9.18 13.71
C CYS A 45 -7.06 10.31 12.98
N ARG A 46 -7.64 10.04 11.81
CA ARG A 46 -8.47 10.98 11.02
C ARG A 46 -7.74 12.22 10.46
N GLU A 47 -6.43 12.34 10.70
CA GLU A 47 -5.57 13.35 10.07
C GLU A 47 -5.16 12.93 8.65
N PHE A 48 -4.79 13.90 7.80
CA PHE A 48 -4.28 13.60 6.46
C PHE A 48 -2.97 12.80 6.52
N ILE A 49 -2.74 11.92 5.54
CA ILE A 49 -1.50 11.16 5.37
C ILE A 49 -0.49 12.04 4.62
N TRP A 50 -0.11 13.14 5.26
CA TRP A 50 0.95 14.06 4.87
C TRP A 50 2.12 13.91 5.84
N SER A 51 3.32 13.67 5.31
CA SER A 51 4.55 13.84 6.09
C SER A 51 5.14 15.17 5.69
N SER A 52 5.52 16.00 6.65
CA SER A 52 6.12 17.32 6.38
C SER A 52 7.32 17.17 5.42
N GLY A 53 7.19 17.77 4.23
CA GLY A 53 8.31 18.14 3.37
C GLY A 53 8.89 17.16 2.34
N VAL A 54 8.56 15.86 2.29
CA VAL A 54 9.37 14.95 1.41
C VAL A 54 8.61 13.86 0.64
N LYS A 55 7.55 13.24 1.18
CA LYS A 55 6.84 12.17 0.45
C LYS A 55 5.51 11.79 1.08
N LEU A 56 4.45 11.76 0.27
CA LEU A 56 3.18 11.15 0.64
C LEU A 56 3.31 9.61 0.63
N MET A 57 3.54 9.01 1.79
CA MET A 57 3.64 7.56 1.97
C MET A 57 2.68 7.12 3.07
N GLY A 58 1.87 6.11 2.75
CA GLY A 58 0.90 5.51 3.66
C GLY A 58 0.88 4.01 3.49
N TYR A 59 0.01 3.36 4.25
CA TYR A 59 -0.23 1.94 4.17
C TYR A 59 -1.67 1.73 3.72
N GLN A 60 -1.85 0.96 2.66
CA GLN A 60 -3.17 0.63 2.11
C GLN A 60 -3.49 -0.82 2.39
N CYS A 61 -4.66 -1.09 2.96
CA CYS A 61 -5.16 -2.45 3.06
C CYS A 61 -5.46 -2.98 1.65
N GLN A 62 -4.91 -4.14 1.29
CA GLN A 62 -5.18 -4.78 0.00
C GLN A 62 -6.60 -5.34 -0.14
N VAL A 63 -7.40 -5.30 0.93
CA VAL A 63 -8.73 -5.89 1.02
C VAL A 63 -9.79 -4.79 0.98
N CYS A 64 -9.93 -4.04 2.07
CA CYS A 64 -10.93 -2.97 2.21
C CYS A 64 -10.46 -1.59 1.69
N SER A 65 -9.26 -1.49 1.12
CA SER A 65 -8.65 -0.23 0.66
C SER A 65 -8.47 0.87 1.72
N SER A 66 -8.67 0.59 3.02
CA SER A 66 -8.43 1.55 4.11
C SER A 66 -6.99 2.07 4.10
N MET A 67 -6.84 3.37 4.32
CA MET A 67 -5.58 4.11 4.25
C MET A 67 -5.17 4.57 5.65
N VAL A 68 -3.93 4.30 6.04
CA VAL A 68 -3.40 4.68 7.36
C VAL A 68 -1.97 5.20 7.26
N HIS A 69 -1.55 6.01 8.22
CA HIS A 69 -0.14 6.39 8.35
C HIS A 69 0.72 5.16 8.63
N LYS A 70 2.02 5.27 8.31
CA LYS A 70 3.03 4.30 8.75
C LYS A 70 3.01 4.11 10.28
N ARG A 71 2.83 5.18 11.07
CA ARG A 71 2.75 5.09 12.55
C ARG A 71 1.44 4.48 13.08
N CYS A 72 0.39 4.46 12.26
CA CYS A 72 -0.95 4.08 12.71
C CYS A 72 -1.35 2.64 12.33
N HIS A 73 -0.64 2.00 11.40
CA HIS A 73 -1.07 0.71 10.85
C HIS A 73 -1.18 -0.43 11.88
N GLU A 74 -0.37 -0.40 12.93
CA GLU A 74 -0.40 -1.37 14.04
C GLU A 74 -1.46 -1.03 15.09
N LEU A 75 -1.98 0.19 15.10
CA LEU A 75 -2.95 0.70 16.07
C LEU A 75 -4.41 0.57 15.61
N VAL A 76 -4.63 -0.02 14.43
CA VAL A 76 -5.98 -0.22 13.87
C VAL A 76 -6.67 -1.33 14.66
N ILE A 77 -7.64 -0.97 15.51
CA ILE A 77 -8.44 -1.91 16.32
C ILE A 77 -9.65 -2.48 15.56
N THR A 78 -10.08 -1.79 14.50
CA THR A 78 -11.23 -2.21 13.70
C THR A 78 -10.89 -3.48 12.91
N LYS A 79 -11.86 -4.39 12.79
CA LYS A 79 -11.72 -5.54 11.91
C LYS A 79 -11.83 -5.10 10.45
N CYS A 80 -11.07 -5.75 9.58
CA CYS A 80 -11.23 -5.56 8.14
C CYS A 80 -12.60 -6.08 7.71
N VAL A 81 -13.44 -5.18 7.19
CA VAL A 81 -14.65 -5.55 6.46
C VAL A 81 -14.25 -5.79 5.01
N ASP A 82 -14.40 -7.01 4.52
CA ASP A 82 -14.35 -7.24 3.07
C ASP A 82 -15.39 -6.34 2.40
N CYS A 83 -15.07 -5.77 1.25
CA CYS A 83 -15.84 -4.70 0.60
C CYS A 83 -17.21 -5.13 0.02
N MET A 84 -17.91 -6.06 0.64
CA MET A 84 -19.22 -6.57 0.21
C MET A 84 -20.33 -6.40 1.26
N ASP A 85 -20.28 -5.33 2.07
CA ASP A 85 -21.45 -4.87 2.85
C ASP A 85 -21.79 -3.41 2.52
N VAL A 86 -21.71 -3.03 1.24
CA VAL A 86 -22.53 -1.90 0.77
C VAL A 86 -23.91 -2.49 0.55
N ASN A 87 -24.77 -2.49 1.57
CA ASN A 87 -26.20 -2.41 1.31
C ASN A 87 -26.38 -1.07 0.56
N PRO A 88 -26.66 -1.06 -0.75
CA PRO A 88 -26.92 0.19 -1.43
C PRO A 88 -28.15 0.79 -0.75
N VAL A 89 -28.00 2.00 -0.19
CA VAL A 89 -29.14 2.80 0.21
C VAL A 89 -29.97 3.01 -1.06
N VAL A 90 -31.01 2.19 -1.23
CA VAL A 90 -32.08 2.43 -2.19
C VAL A 90 -32.79 3.69 -1.74
N ILE A 91 -32.40 4.82 -2.32
CA ILE A 91 -33.23 6.02 -2.31
C ILE A 91 -34.49 5.67 -3.10
N ASN A 92 -35.57 5.34 -2.39
CA ASN A 92 -36.90 5.28 -2.97
C ASN A 92 -37.27 6.71 -3.36
N ASN A 93 -37.23 7.02 -4.64
CA ASN A 93 -37.92 8.18 -5.19
C ASN A 93 -39.38 7.75 -5.38
N GLY A 94 -40.29 8.39 -4.63
CA GLY A 94 -41.73 8.23 -4.79
C GLY A 94 -42.25 8.77 -6.12
#